data_AF-A0A954MNS7-F1
#
_entry.id   AF-A0A954MNS7-F1
#
_cell.length_a   1.000
_cell.length_b   1.000
_cell.length_c   1.000
_cell.angle_alpha   90.00
_cell.angle_beta   90.00
_cell.angle_gamma   90.00
#
_symmetry.space_group_name_H-M   'P 1'
#
loop_
_entity.id
_entity.type
_entity.pdbx_description
1 polymer ?
#
loop_
_entity_poly.entity_id
_entity_poly.type
_entity_poly.pdbx_seq_one_letter_code
_entity_poly.pdbx_strand_id
1 'polypeptide(L)'
;MNAGFIGAGSGADRRRRRLAQDADRGATASKSRTARPRSAARSQTDHAVDSSAAPQPLVAHPRESMIPFSPVRIASIIAAGVVLWMGMLWIGMTAGSGDSAFKEILSLEHRRLPRFFSTICLLTATQLSLLILWYRIRSRKDFGGRYRVWWLSSMYWGLACCCVTTDLHLAFARFVQRRWTIEMWQAETLHWLIPASITFLALHRLVQLDMRHSRPSRLAWDTTWWCAVAATIAMLCPRALVSAGNEPLLFAGTTTLWHLMTVFALLIHARFVVHITNECAPKKPPRIMRAIHSAHATAERLASGIPKPKFLVRMPNFLKRTPGEPTEQAKPTAQVKPRKPEPVAAKAPAKPAAPTAPAAQEELPTRTRSIPPSAPQVRIDPPHATAPPVSQSQPMDDEDSDSENDDMGDSDDVSQLSRKERRRLKKAQRASRRG
;
A
#
# COMPACT_ATOMS: atom_id res chain seq x y z
N MET A 1 -0.88 -14.71 15.17
CA MET A 1 -1.36 -13.32 15.35
C MET A 1 -2.32 -12.98 14.21
N ASN A 2 -3.63 -12.93 14.48
CA ASN A 2 -4.59 -12.45 13.48
C ASN A 2 -4.50 -10.93 13.44
N ALA A 3 -3.91 -10.38 12.38
CA ALA A 3 -3.93 -8.95 12.09
C ALA A 3 -5.37 -8.53 11.70
N GLY A 4 -6.26 -8.53 12.69
CA GLY A 4 -7.60 -7.99 12.55
C GLY A 4 -7.49 -6.50 12.27
N PHE A 5 -8.15 -6.04 11.21
CA PHE A 5 -8.32 -4.61 10.96
C PHE A 5 -8.92 -3.98 12.22
N ILE A 6 -8.26 -2.98 12.83
CA ILE A 6 -8.74 -2.33 14.07
C ILE A 6 -10.13 -1.69 13.86
N GLY A 7 -10.50 -1.38 12.60
CA GLY A 7 -11.84 -0.96 12.22
C GLY A 7 -12.83 -2.10 11.91
N ALA A 8 -12.44 -3.37 12.05
CA ALA A 8 -13.34 -4.52 12.05
C ALA A 8 -13.86 -4.78 13.47
N GLY A 9 -14.23 -3.68 14.16
CA GLY A 9 -15.10 -3.76 15.32
C GLY A 9 -16.36 -4.56 15.00
N SER A 10 -17.03 -5.04 16.05
CA SER A 10 -18.24 -5.85 15.97
C SER A 10 -19.20 -5.35 14.88
N GLY A 11 -20.02 -6.23 14.30
CA GLY A 11 -20.91 -5.86 13.18
C GLY A 11 -21.73 -4.55 13.39
N ALA A 12 -21.96 -4.16 14.65
CA ALA A 12 -22.53 -2.89 15.05
C ALA A 12 -21.72 -1.66 14.59
N ASP A 13 -20.39 -1.70 14.67
CA ASP A 13 -19.51 -0.59 14.31
C ASP A 13 -19.45 -0.39 12.79
N ARG A 14 -19.49 -1.50 12.03
CA ARG A 14 -19.72 -1.45 10.57
C ARG A 14 -21.08 -0.85 10.22
N ARG A 15 -22.14 -1.21 10.97
CA ARG A 15 -23.50 -0.68 10.74
C ARG A 15 -23.58 0.82 11.03
N ARG A 16 -23.02 1.29 12.14
CA ARG A 16 -22.95 2.74 12.48
C ARG A 16 -22.21 3.54 11.40
N ARG A 17 -21.10 3.00 10.86
CA ARG A 17 -20.34 3.68 9.80
C ARG A 17 -21.07 3.70 8.45
N ARG A 18 -21.80 2.64 8.10
CA ARG A 18 -22.68 2.64 6.91
C ARG A 18 -23.78 3.70 7.05
N LEU A 19 -24.43 3.75 8.22
CA LEU A 19 -25.46 4.75 8.49
C LEU A 19 -24.94 6.18 8.39
N ALA A 20 -23.71 6.46 8.87
CA ALA A 20 -23.09 7.78 8.71
C ALA A 20 -22.79 8.12 7.23
N GLN A 21 -22.31 7.16 6.43
CA GLN A 21 -22.06 7.37 5.00
C GLN A 21 -23.34 7.55 4.18
N ASP A 22 -24.39 6.81 4.53
CA ASP A 22 -25.70 6.93 3.89
C ASP A 22 -26.37 8.26 4.26
N ALA A 23 -26.15 8.78 5.48
CA ALA A 23 -26.60 10.12 5.87
C ALA A 23 -25.93 11.23 5.04
N ASP A 24 -24.61 11.18 4.84
CA ASP A 24 -23.88 12.16 4.02
C ASP A 24 -24.29 12.09 2.53
N ARG A 25 -24.52 10.88 2.01
CA ARG A 25 -25.03 10.68 0.64
C ARG A 25 -26.46 11.18 0.48
N GLY A 26 -27.31 10.98 1.48
CA GLY A 26 -28.67 11.50 1.50
C GLY A 26 -28.72 13.04 1.48
N ALA A 27 -27.88 13.67 2.30
CA ALA A 27 -27.79 15.14 2.38
C ALA A 27 -27.29 15.78 1.07
N THR A 28 -26.38 15.12 0.35
CA THR A 28 -25.86 15.61 -0.93
C THR A 28 -26.79 15.30 -2.11
N ALA A 29 -27.47 14.16 -2.11
CA ALA A 29 -28.44 13.79 -3.16
C ALA A 29 -29.73 14.62 -3.10
N SER A 30 -30.17 15.05 -1.91
CA SER A 30 -31.41 15.83 -1.76
C SER A 30 -31.29 17.30 -2.23
N LYS A 31 -30.08 17.83 -2.46
CA LYS A 31 -29.88 19.23 -2.88
C LYS A 31 -30.03 19.47 -4.39
N SER A 32 -30.22 18.41 -5.19
CA SER A 32 -30.31 18.49 -6.66
C SER A 32 -31.73 18.38 -7.23
N ARG A 33 -32.78 18.24 -6.40
CA ARG A 33 -34.17 18.31 -6.91
C ARG A 33 -34.69 19.73 -6.74
N THR A 34 -34.61 20.46 -7.85
CA THR A 34 -35.35 21.67 -8.16
C THR A 34 -36.83 21.56 -7.75
N ALA A 35 -37.15 22.11 -6.58
CA ALA A 35 -38.50 22.50 -6.22
C ALA A 35 -38.54 24.03 -6.15
N ARG A 36 -39.06 24.58 -7.25
CA ARG A 36 -39.82 25.84 -7.39
C ARG A 36 -40.14 26.57 -6.08
N PRO A 37 -39.92 27.89 -6.00
CA PRO A 37 -40.22 28.66 -4.78
C PRO A 37 -41.74 28.73 -4.63
N ARG A 38 -42.26 28.22 -3.51
CA ARG A 38 -43.58 28.60 -3.03
C ARG A 38 -43.49 28.86 -1.54
N SER A 39 -43.53 30.16 -1.24
CA SER A 39 -43.85 30.77 0.04
C SER A 39 -44.94 29.98 0.80
N ALA A 40 -44.67 29.64 2.05
CA ALA A 40 -45.38 30.18 3.21
C ALA A 40 -45.10 29.33 4.47
N ALA A 41 -44.59 30.01 5.49
CA ALA A 41 -44.77 29.80 6.92
C ALA A 41 -45.18 28.39 7.43
N ARG A 42 -44.28 27.71 8.15
CA ARG A 42 -44.70 26.94 9.34
C ARG A 42 -43.57 26.62 10.31
N SER A 43 -43.70 27.24 11.49
CA SER A 43 -43.29 26.81 12.83
C SER A 43 -41.92 26.14 13.01
N GLN A 44 -40.98 26.98 13.47
CA GLN A 44 -40.06 26.65 14.54
C GLN A 44 -40.77 25.84 15.63
N THR A 45 -40.31 24.61 15.86
CA THR A 45 -40.39 23.98 17.18
C THR A 45 -38.97 23.54 17.51
N ASP A 46 -38.41 24.26 18.48
CA ASP A 46 -37.12 24.05 19.10
C ASP A 46 -37.07 22.67 19.74
N HIS A 47 -36.46 21.71 19.06
CA HIS A 47 -35.75 20.64 19.74
C HIS A 47 -34.26 20.92 19.58
N ALA A 48 -33.76 21.74 20.50
CA ALA A 48 -32.38 21.76 20.92
C ALA A 48 -32.03 20.37 21.48
N VAL A 49 -31.85 19.40 20.58
CA VAL A 49 -31.09 18.20 20.90
C VAL A 49 -29.66 18.69 21.01
N ASP A 50 -29.16 18.67 22.25
CA ASP A 50 -27.77 18.86 22.61
C ASP A 50 -26.88 18.46 21.44
N SER A 51 -26.18 19.46 20.90
CA SER A 51 -25.11 19.28 19.94
C SER A 51 -24.02 18.47 20.63
N SER A 52 -24.25 17.15 20.68
CA SER A 52 -23.36 16.10 21.08
C SER A 52 -22.03 16.42 20.42
N ALA A 53 -21.12 16.94 21.24
CA ALA A 53 -19.79 17.41 20.88
C ALA A 53 -19.31 16.64 19.65
N ALA A 54 -19.33 17.32 18.49
CA ALA A 54 -18.85 16.74 17.25
C ALA A 54 -17.48 16.16 17.59
N PRO A 55 -17.28 14.83 17.51
CA PRO A 55 -16.12 14.18 18.08
C PRO A 55 -14.92 14.89 17.48
N GLN A 56 -14.26 15.72 18.30
CA GLN A 56 -13.13 16.50 17.83
C GLN A 56 -12.21 15.47 17.21
N PRO A 57 -11.84 15.63 15.91
CA PRO A 57 -10.96 14.69 15.28
C PRO A 57 -9.80 14.56 16.25
N LEU A 58 -9.55 13.33 16.71
CA LEU A 58 -8.41 13.03 17.55
C LEU A 58 -7.21 13.37 16.65
N VAL A 59 -6.83 14.64 16.62
CA VAL A 59 -5.62 15.14 15.99
C VAL A 59 -4.58 14.56 16.92
N ALA A 60 -4.17 13.33 16.60
CA ALA A 60 -3.09 12.67 17.28
C ALA A 60 -1.97 13.70 17.29
N HIS A 61 -1.70 14.24 18.49
CA HIS A 61 -0.74 15.31 18.63
C HIS A 61 0.53 14.87 17.91
N PRO A 62 1.14 15.74 17.08
CA PRO A 62 2.36 15.45 16.35
C PRO A 62 3.56 15.38 17.31
N ARG A 63 3.45 14.56 18.36
CA ARG A 63 4.56 14.20 19.22
C ARG A 63 5.41 13.23 18.42
N GLU A 64 6.44 13.81 17.81
CA GLU A 64 7.65 13.15 17.33
C GLU A 64 7.40 11.98 16.38
N SER A 65 6.80 12.26 15.22
CA SER A 65 6.85 11.29 14.14
C SER A 65 8.32 11.05 13.76
N MET A 66 8.79 9.80 13.86
CA MET A 66 10.15 9.40 13.47
C MET A 66 10.52 9.79 12.02
N ILE A 67 9.52 10.01 11.17
CA ILE A 67 9.72 10.49 9.79
C ILE A 67 9.76 12.02 9.78
N PRO A 68 10.84 12.65 9.29
CA PRO A 68 10.92 14.10 9.20
C PRO A 68 9.82 14.68 8.30
N PHE A 69 9.17 15.75 8.78
CA PHE A 69 8.14 16.46 8.01
C PHE A 69 8.75 17.22 6.82
N SER A 70 9.90 17.87 7.04
CA SER A 70 10.57 18.72 6.04
C SER A 70 11.09 17.90 4.86
N PRO A 71 10.75 18.28 3.60
CA PRO A 71 11.27 17.62 2.40
C PRO A 71 12.78 17.77 2.27
N VAL A 72 13.37 18.84 2.81
CA VAL A 72 14.82 19.09 2.80
C VAL A 72 15.56 18.04 3.63
N ARG A 73 15.03 17.66 4.79
CA ARG A 73 15.61 16.60 5.62
C ARG A 73 15.56 15.23 4.95
N ILE A 74 14.52 14.96 4.14
CA ILE A 74 14.45 13.72 3.37
C ILE A 74 15.44 13.76 2.21
N ALA A 75 15.56 14.90 1.53
CA ALA A 75 16.56 15.07 0.49
C ALA A 75 17.98 14.91 1.04
N SER A 76 18.28 15.41 2.25
CA SER A 76 19.59 15.21 2.88
C SER A 76 19.86 13.76 3.27
N ILE A 77 18.86 13.01 3.77
CA ILE A 77 18.97 11.56 4.02
C ILE A 77 19.25 10.81 2.71
N ILE A 78 18.56 11.18 1.63
CA ILE A 78 18.77 10.59 0.30
C ILE A 78 20.19 10.88 -0.19
N ALA A 79 20.64 12.14 -0.11
CA ALA A 79 21.98 12.54 -0.50
C ALA A 79 23.06 11.79 0.32
N ALA A 80 22.90 11.71 1.64
CA ALA A 80 23.80 10.97 2.51
C ALA A 80 23.86 9.48 2.15
N GLY A 81 22.71 8.86 1.84
CA GLY A 81 22.67 7.46 1.39
C GLY A 81 23.38 7.24 0.06
N VAL A 82 23.28 8.18 -0.89
CA VAL A 82 24.02 8.13 -2.16
C VAL A 82 25.52 8.31 -1.94
N VAL A 83 25.93 9.26 -1.11
CA VAL A 83 27.36 9.46 -0.75
C VAL A 83 27.93 8.22 -0.09
N LEU A 84 27.20 7.61 0.86
CA LEU A 84 27.63 6.38 1.52
C LEU A 84 27.78 5.22 0.51
N TRP A 85 26.82 5.09 -0.42
CA TRP A 85 26.89 4.08 -1.47
C TRP A 85 28.08 4.30 -2.42
N MET A 86 28.32 5.55 -2.85
CA MET A 86 29.48 5.90 -3.66
C MET A 86 30.79 5.62 -2.93
N GLY A 87 30.88 6.00 -1.65
CA GLY A 87 32.05 5.73 -0.81
C GLY A 87 32.31 4.24 -0.62
N MET A 88 31.26 3.44 -0.45
CA MET A 88 31.36 1.98 -0.39
C MET A 88 31.93 1.40 -1.70
N LEU A 89 31.45 1.84 -2.86
CA LEU A 89 31.97 1.39 -4.15
C LEU A 89 33.42 1.83 -4.36
N TRP A 90 33.74 3.08 -4.01
CA TRP A 90 35.09 3.61 -4.07
C TRP A 90 36.08 2.81 -3.24
N ILE A 91 35.76 2.56 -1.97
CA ILE A 91 36.56 1.73 -1.06
C ILE A 91 36.71 0.31 -1.63
N GLY A 92 35.64 -0.27 -2.16
CA GLY A 92 35.68 -1.60 -2.77
C GLY A 92 36.59 -1.69 -3.99
N MET A 93 36.68 -0.62 -4.78
CA MET A 93 37.61 -0.54 -5.93
C MET A 93 39.06 -0.39 -5.48
N THR A 94 39.34 0.52 -4.54
CA THR A 94 40.72 0.80 -4.11
C THR A 94 41.31 -0.31 -3.24
N ALA A 95 40.49 -0.99 -2.44
CA ALA A 95 40.91 -2.12 -1.63
C ALA A 95 41.35 -3.34 -2.46
N GLY A 96 40.95 -3.43 -3.73
CA GLY A 96 41.38 -4.49 -4.64
C GLY A 96 42.87 -4.46 -4.96
N SER A 97 43.49 -3.27 -4.93
CA SER A 97 44.88 -3.06 -5.37
C SER A 97 45.92 -3.25 -4.26
N GLY A 98 45.54 -3.26 -2.98
CA GLY A 98 46.47 -3.33 -1.85
C GLY A 98 46.49 -4.72 -1.19
N ASP A 99 47.65 -5.14 -0.67
CA ASP A 99 47.83 -6.42 0.04
C ASP A 99 47.46 -6.35 1.53
N SER A 100 46.37 -5.64 1.85
CA SER A 100 45.94 -5.44 3.24
C SER A 100 45.05 -6.60 3.72
N ALA A 101 45.11 -6.93 5.02
CA ALA A 101 44.17 -7.87 5.64
C ALA A 101 42.69 -7.46 5.44
N PHE A 102 42.43 -6.16 5.23
CA PHE A 102 41.10 -5.65 4.93
C PHE A 102 40.61 -6.00 3.51
N LYS A 103 41.48 -6.49 2.62
CA LYS A 103 41.12 -6.92 1.26
C LYS A 103 40.02 -7.98 1.30
N GLU A 104 40.07 -8.95 2.20
CA GLU A 104 39.04 -10.00 2.26
C GLU A 104 37.66 -9.45 2.66
N ILE A 105 37.62 -8.40 3.47
CA ILE A 105 36.38 -7.81 3.99
C ILE A 105 35.81 -6.75 3.02
N LEU A 106 36.68 -5.89 2.48
CA LEU A 106 36.32 -4.73 1.68
C LEU A 106 36.34 -5.00 0.18
N SER A 107 36.99 -6.07 -0.30
CA SER A 107 37.02 -6.37 -1.73
C SER A 107 35.62 -6.66 -2.26
N LEU A 108 35.35 -6.11 -3.46
CA LEU A 108 34.13 -6.37 -4.21
C LEU A 108 34.02 -7.83 -4.65
N GLU A 109 35.14 -8.54 -4.73
CA GLU A 109 35.22 -9.95 -5.12
C GLU A 109 34.53 -10.87 -4.11
N HIS A 110 34.78 -10.67 -2.81
CA HIS A 110 34.14 -11.45 -1.75
C HIS A 110 32.69 -11.01 -1.46
N ARG A 111 32.24 -9.90 -2.06
CA ARG A 111 30.88 -9.34 -1.96
C ARG A 111 30.37 -9.05 -0.54
N ARG A 112 31.22 -9.13 0.49
CA ARG A 112 30.84 -8.99 1.91
C ARG A 112 30.28 -7.60 2.20
N LEU A 113 31.00 -6.55 1.82
CA LEU A 113 30.58 -5.17 2.04
C LEU A 113 29.29 -4.80 1.27
N PRO A 114 29.18 -5.05 -0.06
CA PRO A 114 27.92 -4.85 -0.79
C PRO A 114 26.74 -5.67 -0.25
N ARG A 115 26.98 -6.89 0.23
CA ARG A 115 25.96 -7.74 0.86
C ARG A 115 25.48 -7.14 2.17
N PHE A 116 26.39 -6.67 3.01
CA PHE A 116 26.05 -6.00 4.27
C PHE A 116 25.21 -4.74 4.01
N PHE A 117 25.64 -3.89 3.08
CA PHE A 117 24.88 -2.70 2.69
C PHE A 117 23.49 -3.04 2.12
N SER A 118 23.41 -4.05 1.24
CA SER A 118 22.14 -4.54 0.71
C SER A 118 21.22 -5.06 1.81
N THR A 119 21.76 -5.76 2.80
CA THR A 119 21.02 -6.26 3.96
C THR A 119 20.42 -5.12 4.76
N ILE A 120 21.20 -4.08 5.06
CA ILE A 120 20.71 -2.87 5.75
C ILE A 120 19.59 -2.21 4.93
N CYS A 121 19.79 -2.05 3.62
CA CYS A 121 18.78 -1.45 2.75
C CYS A 121 17.48 -2.26 2.73
N LEU A 122 17.55 -3.58 2.54
CA LEU A 122 16.39 -4.47 2.49
C LEU A 122 15.68 -4.55 3.86
N LEU A 123 16.42 -4.57 4.95
CA LEU A 123 15.87 -4.49 6.30
C LEU A 123 15.14 -3.15 6.50
N THR A 124 15.74 -2.04 6.08
CA THR A 124 15.12 -0.70 6.15
C THR A 124 13.86 -0.64 5.28
N ALA A 125 13.88 -1.20 4.07
CA ALA A 125 12.72 -1.30 3.20
C ALA A 125 11.58 -2.14 3.84
N THR A 126 11.94 -3.21 4.55
CA THR A 126 11.00 -4.03 5.33
C THR A 126 10.36 -3.20 6.44
N GLN A 127 11.15 -2.47 7.23
CA GLN A 127 10.67 -1.62 8.31
C GLN A 127 9.78 -0.47 7.79
N LEU A 128 10.18 0.19 6.70
CA LEU A 128 9.38 1.23 6.06
C LEU A 128 8.05 0.67 5.53
N SER A 129 8.05 -0.54 4.96
CA SER A 129 6.82 -1.20 4.51
C SER A 129 5.88 -1.51 5.68
N LEU A 130 6.41 -1.97 6.83
CA LEU A 130 5.63 -2.19 8.05
C LEU A 130 5.10 -0.88 8.65
N LEU A 131 5.89 0.18 8.61
CA LEU A 131 5.49 1.51 9.05
C LEU A 131 4.31 2.02 8.21
N ILE A 132 4.41 1.94 6.88
CA ILE A 132 3.33 2.30 5.96
C ILE A 132 2.08 1.45 6.26
N LEU A 133 2.25 0.13 6.40
CA LEU A 133 1.16 -0.78 6.77
C LEU A 133 0.47 -0.33 8.08
N TRP A 134 1.24 -0.02 9.12
CA TRP A 134 0.72 0.37 10.43
C TRP A 134 -0.13 1.64 10.37
N TYR A 135 0.33 2.66 9.65
CA TYR A 135 -0.46 3.88 9.42
C TYR A 135 -1.72 3.59 8.62
N ARG A 136 -1.62 2.78 7.55
CA ARG A 136 -2.75 2.43 6.68
C ARG A 136 -3.83 1.62 7.38
N ILE A 137 -3.48 0.69 8.29
CA ILE A 137 -4.46 -0.09 9.06
C ILE A 137 -5.33 0.82 9.95
N ARG A 138 -4.79 1.95 10.40
CA ARG A 138 -5.52 2.94 11.22
C ARG A 138 -6.42 3.85 10.38
N SER A 139 -6.25 3.85 9.06
CA SER A 139 -7.05 4.68 8.15
C SER A 139 -8.51 4.20 8.12
N ARG A 140 -9.43 5.07 8.54
CA ARG A 140 -10.87 4.75 8.59
C ARG A 140 -11.50 4.57 7.22
N LYS A 141 -10.86 5.06 6.15
CA LYS A 141 -11.41 5.05 4.77
C LYS A 141 -10.92 3.89 3.91
N ASP A 142 -9.93 3.09 4.37
CA ASP A 142 -9.45 1.93 3.61
C ASP A 142 -10.25 0.64 3.89
N PHE A 143 -11.53 0.65 3.52
CA PHE A 143 -12.38 -0.55 3.59
C PHE A 143 -12.08 -1.57 2.49
N GLY A 144 -11.28 -1.19 1.48
CA GLY A 144 -10.99 -2.03 0.32
C GLY A 144 -9.94 -3.11 0.58
N GLY A 145 -9.34 -3.16 1.78
CA GLY A 145 -8.27 -4.09 2.09
C GLY A 145 -6.96 -3.80 1.35
N ARG A 146 -6.75 -2.55 0.88
CA ARG A 146 -5.55 -2.20 0.12
C ARG A 146 -4.30 -2.20 0.96
N TYR A 147 -4.42 -1.97 2.27
CA TYR A 147 -3.35 -2.16 3.23
C TYR A 147 -2.69 -3.56 3.13
N ARG A 148 -3.39 -4.60 2.63
CA ARG A 148 -2.82 -5.95 2.44
C ARG A 148 -1.62 -5.96 1.49
N VAL A 149 -1.55 -5.03 0.53
CA VAL A 149 -0.40 -4.90 -0.37
C VAL A 149 0.88 -4.60 0.41
N TRP A 150 0.78 -3.78 1.47
CA TRP A 150 1.92 -3.41 2.31
C TRP A 150 2.40 -4.54 3.21
N TRP A 151 1.49 -5.44 3.62
CA TRP A 151 1.86 -6.71 4.24
C TRP A 151 2.67 -7.59 3.29
N LEU A 152 2.19 -7.79 2.06
CA LEU A 152 2.91 -8.54 1.03
C LEU A 152 4.27 -7.91 0.71
N SER A 153 4.33 -6.58 0.61
CA SER A 153 5.58 -5.82 0.42
C SER A 153 6.57 -6.10 1.55
N SER A 154 6.15 -6.00 2.81
CA SER A 154 7.02 -6.28 3.95
C SER A 154 7.52 -7.73 3.94
N MET A 155 6.66 -8.71 3.68
CA MET A 155 7.08 -10.12 3.60
C MET A 155 8.09 -10.34 2.47
N TYR A 156 7.87 -9.72 1.31
CA TYR A 156 8.79 -9.82 0.17
C TYR A 156 10.16 -9.24 0.50
N TRP A 157 10.24 -8.01 1.04
CA TRP A 157 11.52 -7.40 1.40
C TRP A 157 12.22 -8.12 2.55
N GLY A 158 11.47 -8.64 3.52
CA GLY A 158 12.00 -9.44 4.61
C GLY A 158 12.58 -10.76 4.11
N LEU A 159 11.87 -11.47 3.22
CA LEU A 159 12.36 -12.68 2.59
C LEU A 159 13.58 -12.41 1.71
N ALA A 160 13.55 -11.34 0.91
CA ALA A 160 14.70 -10.92 0.10
C ALA A 160 15.91 -10.61 0.98
N CYS A 161 15.71 -9.93 2.12
CA CYS A 161 16.75 -9.68 3.12
C CYS A 161 17.37 -11.00 3.62
N CYS A 162 16.53 -11.95 4.05
CA CYS A 162 16.99 -13.29 4.46
C CYS A 162 17.73 -14.04 3.34
N CYS A 163 17.23 -13.96 2.10
CA CYS A 163 17.87 -14.61 0.95
C CYS A 163 19.24 -14.01 0.62
N VAL A 164 19.42 -12.70 0.80
CA VAL A 164 20.71 -12.01 0.57
C VAL A 164 21.69 -12.27 1.69
N THR A 165 21.24 -12.38 2.95
CA THR A 165 22.13 -12.67 4.09
C THR A 165 22.62 -14.11 4.12
N THR A 166 21.74 -15.06 3.81
CA THR A 166 22.00 -16.50 3.94
C THR A 166 22.41 -17.20 2.65
N ASP A 167 22.38 -16.48 1.52
CA ASP A 167 22.54 -17.07 0.18
C ASP A 167 21.54 -18.20 -0.13
N LEU A 168 20.35 -18.15 0.48
CA LEU A 168 19.30 -19.16 0.30
C LEU A 168 18.92 -19.34 -1.18
N HIS A 169 19.00 -18.28 -1.98
CA HIS A 169 18.71 -18.31 -3.41
C HIS A 169 19.70 -19.20 -4.19
N LEU A 170 20.98 -19.23 -3.80
CA LEU A 170 21.99 -20.13 -4.39
C LEU A 170 21.77 -21.57 -3.95
N ALA A 171 21.47 -21.79 -2.67
CA ALA A 171 21.15 -23.13 -2.16
C ALA A 171 19.91 -23.72 -2.86
N PHE A 172 18.88 -22.89 -3.07
CA PHE A 172 17.69 -23.25 -3.83
C PHE A 172 18.02 -23.57 -5.29
N ALA A 173 18.81 -22.73 -5.97
CA ALA A 173 19.20 -22.98 -7.36
C ALA A 173 19.93 -24.31 -7.54
N ARG A 174 20.88 -24.62 -6.65
CA ARG A 174 21.60 -25.90 -6.66
C ARG A 174 20.69 -27.09 -6.37
N PHE A 175 19.72 -26.93 -5.47
CA PHE A 175 18.72 -27.97 -5.19
C PHE A 175 17.86 -28.25 -6.43
N VAL A 176 17.36 -27.21 -7.10
CA VAL A 176 16.56 -27.30 -8.32
C VAL A 176 17.38 -27.95 -9.44
N GLN A 177 18.63 -27.54 -9.63
CA GLN A 177 19.51 -28.10 -10.66
C GLN A 177 19.83 -29.58 -10.45
N ARG A 178 19.94 -30.04 -9.20
CA ARG A 178 20.10 -31.48 -8.88
C ARG A 178 18.84 -32.28 -9.21
N ARG A 179 17.66 -31.67 -9.10
CA ARG A 179 16.37 -32.36 -9.32
C ARG A 179 15.93 -32.36 -10.78
N TRP A 180 16.24 -31.28 -11.50
CA TRP A 180 15.88 -31.07 -12.89
C TRP A 180 17.14 -30.72 -13.70
N THR A 181 17.62 -31.66 -14.50
CA THR A 181 18.79 -31.52 -15.37
C THR A 181 18.44 -30.74 -16.64
N ILE A 182 17.99 -29.50 -16.49
CA ILE A 182 17.69 -28.64 -17.63
C ILE A 182 18.97 -27.89 -18.01
N GLU A 183 19.51 -28.20 -19.18
CA GLU A 183 20.66 -27.51 -19.76
C GLU A 183 20.22 -26.15 -20.31
N MET A 184 20.28 -25.12 -19.47
CA MET A 184 20.04 -23.73 -19.86
C MET A 184 21.31 -22.90 -19.70
N TRP A 185 21.46 -21.88 -20.56
CA TRP A 185 22.49 -20.87 -20.39
C TRP A 185 22.31 -20.19 -19.03
N GLN A 186 23.32 -20.26 -18.17
CA GLN A 186 23.27 -19.76 -16.78
C GLN A 186 22.12 -20.34 -15.95
N ALA A 187 21.89 -21.65 -16.04
CA ALA A 187 20.84 -22.35 -15.29
C ALA A 187 20.79 -21.96 -13.80
N GLU A 188 21.92 -21.91 -13.09
CA GLU A 188 21.95 -21.55 -11.66
C GLU A 188 21.29 -20.18 -11.39
N THR A 189 21.58 -19.16 -12.20
CA THR A 189 20.99 -17.83 -12.04
C THR A 189 19.50 -17.82 -12.39
N LEU A 190 19.11 -18.44 -13.51
CA LEU A 190 17.74 -18.40 -14.01
C LEU A 190 16.73 -19.07 -13.07
N HIS A 191 17.11 -20.15 -12.40
CA HIS A 191 16.20 -20.91 -11.53
C HIS A 191 15.63 -20.09 -10.37
N TRP A 192 16.40 -19.19 -9.77
CA TRP A 192 15.91 -18.31 -8.70
C TRP A 192 15.49 -16.93 -9.23
N LEU A 193 16.14 -16.43 -10.28
CA LEU A 193 15.87 -15.10 -10.83
C LEU A 193 14.47 -15.02 -11.44
N ILE A 194 14.03 -16.01 -12.22
CA ILE A 194 12.69 -16.02 -12.84
C ILE A 194 11.56 -15.89 -11.80
N PRO A 195 11.46 -16.77 -10.77
CA PRO A 195 10.41 -16.63 -9.76
C PRO A 195 10.55 -15.33 -8.95
N ALA A 196 11.77 -14.86 -8.67
CA ALA A 196 12.00 -13.57 -8.02
C ALA A 196 11.50 -12.39 -8.88
N SER A 197 11.76 -12.40 -10.19
CA SER A 197 11.29 -11.36 -11.11
C SER A 197 9.76 -11.35 -11.26
N ILE A 198 9.12 -12.52 -11.31
CA ILE A 198 7.65 -12.63 -11.38
C ILE A 198 7.01 -12.06 -10.11
N THR A 199 7.51 -12.47 -8.95
CA THR A 199 7.01 -11.98 -7.66
C THR A 199 7.25 -10.48 -7.48
N PHE A 200 8.44 -9.99 -7.86
CA PHE A 200 8.76 -8.57 -7.85
C PHE A 200 7.86 -7.76 -8.79
N LEU A 201 7.63 -8.22 -10.02
CA LEU A 201 6.78 -7.53 -10.98
C LEU A 201 5.33 -7.44 -10.48
N ALA A 202 4.80 -8.53 -9.91
CA ALA A 202 3.48 -8.53 -9.28
C ALA A 202 3.41 -7.52 -8.13
N LEU A 203 4.39 -7.56 -7.22
CA LEU A 203 4.48 -6.61 -6.11
C LEU A 203 4.59 -5.17 -6.60
N HIS A 204 5.44 -4.90 -7.58
CA HIS A 204 5.60 -3.59 -8.18
C HIS A 204 4.27 -3.07 -8.70
N ARG A 205 3.52 -3.85 -9.48
CA ARG A 205 2.23 -3.41 -10.02
C ARG A 205 1.26 -3.04 -8.90
N LEU A 206 1.22 -3.84 -7.83
CA LEU A 206 0.37 -3.59 -6.67
C LEU A 206 0.78 -2.32 -5.90
N VAL A 207 2.08 -2.14 -5.63
CA VAL A 207 2.60 -0.95 -4.94
C VAL A 207 2.43 0.30 -5.80
N GLN A 208 2.71 0.21 -7.11
CA GLN A 208 2.55 1.31 -8.05
C GLN A 208 1.09 1.79 -8.12
N LEU A 209 0.11 0.88 -7.97
CA LEU A 209 -1.31 1.22 -7.89
C LEU A 209 -1.64 2.09 -6.67
N ASP A 210 -1.01 1.83 -5.51
CA ASP A 210 -1.20 2.62 -4.29
C ASP A 210 -0.46 3.98 -4.37
N MET A 211 0.75 3.99 -4.92
CA MET A 211 1.59 5.18 -5.06
C MET A 211 1.11 6.18 -6.14
N ARG A 212 0.03 5.90 -6.90
CA ARG A 212 -0.41 6.76 -8.04
C ARG A 212 -0.75 8.20 -7.68
N HIS A 213 -1.01 8.50 -6.40
CA HIS A 213 -1.45 9.83 -5.95
C HIS A 213 -0.27 10.74 -5.60
N SER A 214 0.85 10.18 -5.15
CA SER A 214 2.07 10.91 -4.88
C SER A 214 2.98 10.89 -6.10
N ARG A 215 2.94 11.94 -6.94
CA ARG A 215 3.87 12.11 -8.08
C ARG A 215 5.33 11.81 -7.72
N PRO A 216 5.92 12.38 -6.64
CA PRO A 216 7.32 12.12 -6.32
C PRO A 216 7.58 10.65 -5.94
N SER A 217 6.68 10.02 -5.17
CA SER A 217 6.88 8.62 -4.78
C SER A 217 6.66 7.67 -5.96
N ARG A 218 5.76 8.02 -6.89
CA ARG A 218 5.60 7.27 -8.14
C ARG A 218 6.85 7.36 -9.02
N LEU A 219 7.41 8.56 -9.20
CA LEU A 219 8.64 8.73 -9.98
C LEU A 219 9.80 7.95 -9.35
N ALA A 220 9.99 8.06 -8.03
CA ALA A 220 11.02 7.29 -7.31
C ALA A 220 10.80 5.76 -7.37
N TRP A 221 9.55 5.32 -7.42
CA TRP A 221 9.24 3.90 -7.60
C TRP A 221 9.50 3.43 -9.03
N ASP A 222 9.18 4.26 -10.03
CA ASP A 222 9.47 3.96 -11.44
C ASP A 222 11.01 3.95 -11.69
N THR A 223 11.81 4.79 -11.02
CA THR A 223 13.28 4.70 -11.09
C THR A 223 13.81 3.41 -10.45
N THR A 224 13.20 2.96 -9.34
CA THR A 224 13.55 1.68 -8.71
C THR A 224 13.36 0.50 -9.67
N TRP A 225 12.29 0.51 -10.49
CA TRP A 225 12.08 -0.49 -11.53
C TRP A 225 13.18 -0.51 -12.58
N TRP A 226 13.58 0.67 -13.07
CA TRP A 226 14.68 0.76 -14.04
C TRP A 226 16.00 0.27 -13.45
N CYS A 227 16.29 0.57 -12.18
CA CYS A 227 17.45 0.01 -11.48
C CYS A 227 17.37 -1.51 -11.35
N ALA A 228 16.19 -2.08 -11.06
CA ALA A 228 16.00 -3.53 -10.99
C ALA A 228 16.25 -4.20 -12.35
N VAL A 229 15.74 -3.61 -13.43
CA VAL A 229 15.97 -4.07 -14.80
C VAL A 229 17.46 -3.99 -15.15
N ALA A 230 18.13 -2.87 -14.84
CA ALA A 230 19.56 -2.71 -15.06
C ALA A 230 20.39 -3.73 -14.27
N ALA A 231 20.05 -3.98 -13.00
CA ALA A 231 20.68 -5.03 -12.19
C ALA A 231 20.49 -6.41 -12.83
N THR A 232 19.27 -6.74 -13.26
CA THR A 232 18.95 -8.02 -13.92
C THR A 232 19.77 -8.22 -15.20
N ILE A 233 19.87 -7.18 -16.05
CA ILE A 233 20.69 -7.23 -17.27
C ILE A 233 22.18 -7.39 -16.91
N ALA A 234 22.66 -6.70 -15.88
CA ALA A 234 24.03 -6.85 -15.40
C ALA A 234 24.33 -8.26 -14.86
N MET A 235 23.34 -8.95 -14.27
CA MET A 235 23.49 -10.34 -13.83
C MET A 235 23.55 -11.32 -15.00
N LEU A 236 22.72 -11.11 -16.03
CA LEU A 236 22.60 -12.03 -17.16
C LEU A 236 23.72 -11.84 -18.20
N CYS A 237 24.11 -10.59 -18.46
CA CYS A 237 25.01 -10.22 -19.54
C CYS A 237 26.24 -9.42 -19.06
N PRO A 238 27.03 -9.90 -18.06
CA PRO A 238 28.12 -9.11 -17.49
C PRO A 238 29.19 -8.74 -18.54
N ARG A 239 29.57 -9.70 -19.39
CA ARG A 239 30.58 -9.52 -20.45
C ARG A 239 30.18 -8.57 -21.56
N ALA A 240 28.88 -8.38 -21.79
CA ALA A 240 28.40 -7.50 -22.85
C ALA A 240 28.44 -6.02 -22.45
N LEU A 241 28.40 -5.75 -21.14
CA LEU A 241 28.30 -4.39 -20.63
C LEU A 241 29.66 -3.77 -20.28
N VAL A 242 30.61 -4.58 -19.82
CA VAL A 242 31.83 -4.07 -19.18
C VAL A 242 33.04 -4.97 -19.51
N SER A 243 34.23 -4.35 -19.59
CA SER A 243 35.51 -5.03 -19.81
C SER A 243 35.84 -6.04 -18.70
N ALA A 244 36.60 -7.08 -19.05
CA ALA A 244 37.06 -8.12 -18.11
C ALA A 244 37.75 -7.47 -16.90
N GLY A 245 37.24 -7.76 -15.70
CA GLY A 245 37.75 -7.24 -14.42
C GLY A 245 36.79 -6.32 -13.66
N ASN A 246 35.92 -5.58 -14.35
CA ASN A 246 34.96 -4.66 -13.71
C ASN A 246 33.55 -5.28 -13.54
N GLU A 247 33.38 -6.56 -13.91
CA GLU A 247 32.15 -7.33 -13.71
C GLU A 247 31.62 -7.33 -12.25
N PRO A 248 32.45 -7.59 -11.20
CA PRO A 248 31.95 -7.60 -9.83
C PRO A 248 31.48 -6.21 -9.37
N LEU A 249 32.14 -5.14 -9.84
CA LEU A 249 31.75 -3.76 -9.55
C LEU A 249 30.39 -3.44 -10.16
N LEU A 250 30.18 -3.78 -11.44
CA LEU A 250 28.90 -3.55 -12.12
C LEU A 250 27.76 -4.29 -11.43
N PHE A 251 27.97 -5.57 -11.12
CA PHE A 251 26.98 -6.41 -10.46
C PHE A 251 26.64 -5.88 -9.05
N ALA A 252 27.65 -5.62 -8.23
CA ALA A 252 27.47 -5.12 -6.87
C ALA A 252 26.85 -3.72 -6.87
N GLY A 253 27.32 -2.82 -7.73
CA GLY A 253 26.86 -1.45 -7.85
C GLY A 253 25.40 -1.35 -8.28
N THR A 254 25.02 -2.04 -9.35
CA THR A 254 23.63 -2.02 -9.85
C THR A 254 22.65 -2.65 -8.86
N THR A 255 23.02 -3.76 -8.23
CA THR A 255 22.16 -4.44 -7.24
C THR A 255 21.98 -3.60 -5.98
N THR A 256 23.06 -3.07 -5.41
CA THR A 256 22.99 -2.20 -4.21
C THR A 256 22.26 -0.88 -4.51
N LEU A 257 22.42 -0.33 -5.70
CA LEU A 257 21.68 0.86 -6.16
C LEU A 257 20.18 0.59 -6.23
N TRP A 258 19.76 -0.57 -6.76
CA TRP A 258 18.34 -0.96 -6.76
C TRP A 258 17.76 -1.03 -5.34
N HIS A 259 18.48 -1.66 -4.40
CA HIS A 259 18.04 -1.72 -3.00
C HIS A 259 17.95 -0.32 -2.36
N LEU A 260 18.94 0.54 -2.61
CA LEU A 260 18.97 1.92 -2.11
C LEU A 260 17.80 2.75 -2.66
N MET A 261 17.54 2.67 -3.98
CA MET A 261 16.43 3.37 -4.61
C MET A 261 15.07 2.87 -4.09
N THR A 262 14.96 1.58 -3.77
CA THR A 262 13.78 1.01 -3.11
C THR A 262 13.54 1.67 -1.76
N VAL A 263 14.58 1.81 -0.92
CA VAL A 263 14.49 2.50 0.38
C VAL A 263 14.04 3.94 0.20
N PHE A 264 14.62 4.68 -0.74
CA PHE A 264 14.24 6.08 -1.00
C PHE A 264 12.79 6.22 -1.47
N ALA A 265 12.35 5.37 -2.39
CA ALA A 265 10.98 5.38 -2.88
C ALA A 265 9.98 5.08 -1.74
N LEU A 266 10.30 4.13 -0.87
CA LEU A 266 9.50 3.81 0.31
C LEU A 266 9.53 4.92 1.35
N LEU A 267 10.67 5.59 1.58
CA LEU A 267 10.79 6.71 2.52
C LEU A 267 9.95 7.91 2.08
N ILE A 268 10.04 8.29 0.80
CA ILE A 268 9.21 9.36 0.22
C ILE A 268 7.73 9.01 0.33
N HIS A 269 7.36 7.76 0.09
CA HIS A 269 5.98 7.31 0.21
C HIS A 269 5.50 7.26 1.67
N ALA A 270 6.33 6.79 2.59
CA ALA A 270 6.02 6.76 4.03
C ALA A 270 5.75 8.16 4.54
N ARG A 271 6.58 9.14 4.18
CA ARG A 271 6.31 10.56 4.47
C ARG A 271 4.97 11.01 3.92
N PHE A 272 4.64 10.68 2.66
CA PHE A 272 3.34 11.03 2.07
C PHE A 272 2.16 10.44 2.85
N VAL A 273 2.27 9.18 3.29
CA VAL A 273 1.22 8.49 4.06
C VAL A 273 1.06 9.08 5.46
N VAL A 274 2.17 9.39 6.13
CA VAL A 274 2.15 9.92 7.51
C VAL A 274 1.68 11.36 7.55
N HIS A 275 2.19 12.22 6.66
CA HIS A 275 2.06 13.67 6.78
C HIS A 275 1.03 14.31 5.86
N ILE A 276 0.71 13.67 4.72
CA ILE A 276 -0.15 14.29 3.70
C ILE A 276 -1.51 13.61 3.67
N THR A 277 -1.56 12.32 3.37
CA THR A 277 -2.83 11.57 3.36
C THR A 277 -2.66 10.15 3.87
N ASN A 278 -3.28 9.84 5.01
CA ASN A 278 -3.43 8.44 5.43
C ASN A 278 -4.53 7.71 4.63
N GLU A 279 -5.37 8.45 3.92
CA GLU A 279 -6.49 7.89 3.17
C GLU A 279 -6.02 7.17 1.92
N CYS A 280 -6.62 6.01 1.65
CA CYS A 280 -6.39 5.34 0.38
C CYS A 280 -6.93 6.19 -0.76
N ALA A 281 -6.12 6.32 -1.81
CA ALA A 281 -6.48 6.73 -3.15
C ALA A 281 -7.97 6.49 -3.47
N PRO A 282 -8.81 7.52 -3.70
CA PRO A 282 -10.18 7.27 -4.11
C PRO A 282 -10.19 6.37 -5.36
N LYS A 283 -11.13 5.43 -5.43
CA LYS A 283 -11.33 4.57 -6.61
C LYS A 283 -11.74 5.47 -7.76
N LYS A 284 -10.74 6.00 -8.49
CA LYS A 284 -10.95 6.67 -9.76
C LYS A 284 -11.58 5.64 -10.70
N PRO A 285 -12.74 5.92 -11.33
CA PRO A 285 -13.30 5.01 -12.32
C PRO A 285 -12.24 4.73 -13.39
N PRO A 286 -12.16 3.49 -13.91
CA PRO A 286 -11.13 3.10 -14.87
C PRO A 286 -11.09 4.09 -16.03
N ARG A 287 -9.89 4.34 -16.59
CA ARG A 287 -9.71 5.33 -17.67
C ARG A 287 -10.65 5.08 -18.85
N ILE A 288 -10.95 3.81 -19.13
CA ILE A 288 -11.92 3.40 -20.17
C ILE A 288 -13.30 3.95 -19.83
N MET A 289 -13.76 3.80 -18.59
CA MET A 289 -15.06 4.34 -18.17
C MET A 289 -15.06 5.87 -18.19
N ARG A 290 -13.93 6.54 -17.90
CA ARG A 290 -13.82 7.99 -18.10
C ARG A 290 -13.84 8.38 -19.57
N ALA A 291 -13.19 7.62 -20.43
CA ALA A 291 -13.18 7.85 -21.87
C ALA A 291 -14.59 7.65 -22.44
N ILE A 292 -15.32 6.63 -21.98
CA ILE A 292 -16.72 6.38 -22.31
C ILE A 292 -17.59 7.53 -21.77
N HIS A 293 -17.41 7.96 -20.52
CA HIS A 293 -18.16 9.09 -19.97
C HIS A 293 -17.84 10.41 -20.69
N SER A 294 -16.58 10.66 -21.06
CA SER A 294 -16.22 11.84 -21.82
C SER A 294 -16.77 11.78 -23.24
N ALA A 295 -16.73 10.60 -23.88
CA ALA A 295 -17.29 10.37 -25.21
C ALA A 295 -18.82 10.56 -25.21
N HIS A 296 -19.49 10.03 -24.17
CA HIS A 296 -20.93 10.22 -23.97
C HIS A 296 -21.26 11.68 -23.73
N ALA A 297 -20.50 12.39 -22.89
CA ALA A 297 -20.71 13.81 -22.63
C ALA A 297 -20.46 14.67 -23.88
N THR A 298 -19.48 14.32 -24.73
CA THR A 298 -19.26 15.00 -26.01
C THR A 298 -20.36 14.67 -27.03
N ALA A 299 -20.84 13.43 -27.07
CA ALA A 299 -21.95 13.02 -27.93
C ALA A 299 -23.25 13.74 -27.55
N GLU A 300 -23.56 13.87 -26.26
CA GLU A 300 -24.70 14.64 -25.77
C GLU A 300 -24.60 16.13 -26.12
N ARG A 301 -23.40 16.73 -26.00
CA ARG A 301 -23.18 18.13 -26.40
C ARG A 301 -23.40 18.33 -27.90
N LEU A 302 -22.90 17.43 -28.74
CA LEU A 302 -23.12 17.48 -30.19
C LEU A 302 -24.60 17.27 -30.54
N ALA A 303 -25.28 16.31 -29.89
CA ALA A 303 -26.71 16.07 -30.09
C ALA A 303 -27.59 17.24 -29.62
N SER A 304 -27.16 18.01 -28.62
CA SER A 304 -27.88 19.20 -28.14
C SER A 304 -27.72 20.43 -29.03
N GLY A 305 -26.67 20.48 -29.85
CA GLY A 305 -26.40 21.58 -30.78
C GLY A 305 -27.02 21.39 -32.16
N ILE A 306 -27.43 20.16 -32.50
CA ILE A 306 -28.20 19.91 -33.73
C ILE A 306 -29.66 20.31 -33.42
N PRO A 307 -30.20 21.35 -34.07
CA PRO A 307 -31.59 21.72 -33.89
C PRO A 307 -32.42 20.49 -34.26
N LYS A 308 -33.13 19.91 -33.29
CA LYS A 308 -34.04 18.78 -33.53
C LYS A 308 -34.93 19.17 -34.71
N PRO A 309 -34.80 18.50 -35.88
CA PRO A 309 -35.65 18.83 -37.01
C PRO A 309 -37.09 18.59 -36.55
N LYS A 310 -37.88 19.67 -36.47
CA LYS A 310 -39.29 19.64 -36.06
C LYS A 310 -40.19 18.83 -37.02
N PHE A 311 -39.61 18.09 -37.96
CA PHE A 311 -40.30 17.54 -39.10
C PHE A 311 -40.69 16.06 -38.99
N LEU A 312 -40.29 15.37 -37.92
CA LEU A 312 -40.67 13.97 -37.74
C LEU A 312 -41.11 13.74 -36.29
N VAL A 313 -42.43 13.61 -36.11
CA VAL A 313 -43.11 12.47 -35.44
C VAL A 313 -44.57 12.89 -35.13
N ARG A 314 -45.41 12.77 -36.16
CA ARG A 314 -46.77 12.22 -36.00
C ARG A 314 -46.63 10.73 -36.34
N MET A 315 -46.07 9.95 -35.42
CA MET A 315 -46.04 8.49 -35.57
C MET A 315 -47.46 7.98 -35.29
N PRO A 316 -48.09 7.24 -36.21
CA PRO A 316 -49.39 6.63 -35.97
C PRO A 316 -49.27 5.51 -34.92
N ASN A 317 -50.22 5.49 -33.98
CA ASN A 317 -50.32 4.61 -32.81
C ASN A 317 -50.52 3.10 -33.12
N PHE A 318 -50.03 2.59 -34.24
CA PHE A 318 -50.42 1.27 -34.75
C PHE A 318 -49.71 0.06 -34.10
N LEU A 319 -48.82 0.26 -33.13
CA LEU A 319 -48.10 -0.84 -32.47
C LEU A 319 -48.43 -1.04 -30.98
N LYS A 320 -49.48 -0.39 -30.46
CA LYS A 320 -50.11 -0.80 -29.18
C LYS A 320 -51.20 -1.84 -29.44
N ARG A 321 -50.82 -3.04 -29.88
CA ARG A 321 -51.70 -4.21 -29.86
C ARG A 321 -51.04 -5.25 -28.97
N THR A 322 -51.36 -5.19 -27.69
CA THR A 322 -51.10 -6.23 -26.70
C THR A 322 -51.96 -7.45 -27.07
N PRO A 323 -51.37 -8.61 -27.42
CA PRO A 323 -52.12 -9.86 -27.55
C PRO A 323 -52.09 -10.58 -26.20
N GLY A 324 -53.26 -10.84 -25.63
CA GLY A 324 -53.42 -11.88 -24.60
C GLY A 324 -54.05 -11.43 -23.29
N GLU A 325 -55.32 -11.08 -23.32
CA GLU A 325 -56.21 -11.17 -22.16
C GLU A 325 -57.33 -12.15 -22.54
N PRO A 326 -57.31 -13.41 -22.03
CA PRO A 326 -58.40 -14.35 -22.24
C PRO A 326 -59.46 -14.16 -21.15
N THR A 327 -60.59 -13.57 -21.52
CA THR A 327 -61.83 -13.55 -20.74
C THR A 327 -62.53 -14.91 -20.83
N GLU A 328 -62.47 -15.62 -19.71
CA GLU A 328 -63.57 -16.29 -19.00
C GLU A 328 -64.82 -16.85 -19.73
N GLN A 329 -65.13 -18.09 -19.29
CA GLN A 329 -66.46 -18.66 -18.98
C GLN A 329 -67.27 -19.39 -20.07
N ALA A 330 -67.29 -20.73 -19.94
CA ALA A 330 -68.54 -21.49 -19.87
C ALA A 330 -68.35 -22.81 -19.08
N LYS A 331 -69.19 -22.97 -18.05
CA LYS A 331 -69.42 -24.12 -17.13
C LYS A 331 -70.42 -25.12 -17.81
N PRO A 332 -70.92 -26.25 -17.24
CA PRO A 332 -70.70 -26.86 -15.92
C PRO A 332 -70.76 -28.43 -15.81
N THR A 333 -70.53 -28.92 -14.58
CA THR A 333 -71.08 -30.13 -13.91
C THR A 333 -70.58 -31.54 -14.26
N ALA A 334 -69.92 -32.21 -13.30
CA ALA A 334 -70.40 -33.47 -12.70
C ALA A 334 -69.53 -33.90 -11.50
N GLN A 335 -70.25 -34.31 -10.45
CA GLN A 335 -69.86 -34.87 -9.17
C GLN A 335 -68.82 -36.02 -9.25
N VAL A 336 -67.99 -36.21 -8.23
CA VAL A 336 -67.99 -37.38 -7.32
C VAL A 336 -67.00 -37.15 -6.15
N LYS A 337 -67.39 -37.72 -5.01
CA LYS A 337 -67.01 -37.58 -3.60
C LYS A 337 -65.63 -38.22 -3.23
N PRO A 338 -65.19 -38.26 -1.94
CA PRO A 338 -63.79 -38.07 -1.52
C PRO A 338 -63.13 -39.34 -0.97
N ARG A 339 -61.81 -39.34 -0.78
CA ARG A 339 -61.18 -40.22 0.22
C ARG A 339 -59.89 -39.68 0.82
N LYS A 340 -59.80 -39.95 2.12
CA LYS A 340 -58.84 -39.56 3.15
C LYS A 340 -57.40 -40.07 2.91
N PRO A 341 -56.42 -39.58 3.71
CA PRO A 341 -54.99 -39.73 3.51
C PRO A 341 -54.43 -41.00 4.14
N GLU A 342 -53.26 -41.45 3.68
CA GLU A 342 -52.35 -42.23 4.53
C GLU A 342 -50.88 -41.97 4.19
N PRO A 343 -50.00 -41.94 5.21
CA PRO A 343 -48.56 -41.73 5.11
C PRO A 343 -47.81 -43.08 5.09
N VAL A 344 -46.67 -43.14 4.41
CA VAL A 344 -45.74 -44.27 4.58
C VAL A 344 -44.50 -43.79 5.33
N ALA A 345 -44.37 -44.39 6.51
CA ALA A 345 -43.29 -44.25 7.45
C ALA A 345 -42.13 -45.21 7.14
N ALA A 346 -41.02 -44.91 7.81
CA ALA A 346 -40.11 -45.85 8.48
C ALA A 346 -39.16 -46.72 7.62
N LYS A 347 -37.86 -46.43 7.79
CA LYS A 347 -36.91 -47.48 8.18
C LYS A 347 -35.72 -46.91 8.98
N ALA A 348 -35.72 -47.22 10.27
CA ALA A 348 -34.56 -47.38 11.16
C ALA A 348 -34.72 -48.79 11.80
N PRO A 349 -33.87 -49.31 12.70
CA PRO A 349 -32.47 -49.02 13.08
C PRO A 349 -31.59 -50.32 13.12
N ALA A 350 -30.30 -50.24 13.50
CA ALA A 350 -29.67 -51.13 14.51
C ALA A 350 -28.13 -50.95 14.65
N LYS A 351 -27.71 -50.69 15.88
CA LYS A 351 -26.40 -50.90 16.57
C LYS A 351 -26.26 -52.43 16.89
N PRO A 352 -25.24 -53.02 17.59
CA PRO A 352 -24.04 -52.47 18.26
C PRO A 352 -22.74 -53.35 18.27
N ALA A 353 -21.72 -52.83 18.98
CA ALA A 353 -20.76 -53.53 19.88
C ALA A 353 -19.36 -53.99 19.37
N ALA A 354 -18.37 -53.71 20.24
CA ALA A 354 -16.92 -53.97 20.21
C ALA A 354 -16.59 -55.44 20.63
N PRO A 355 -15.39 -55.81 21.16
CA PRO A 355 -13.99 -55.35 21.03
C PRO A 355 -13.07 -56.55 20.62
N THR A 356 -11.73 -56.41 20.69
CA THR A 356 -10.75 -57.36 21.32
C THR A 356 -9.38 -57.38 20.59
N ALA A 357 -8.34 -56.95 21.30
CA ALA A 357 -6.91 -57.25 21.07
C ALA A 357 -6.58 -58.66 21.63
N PRO A 358 -5.45 -59.36 21.38
CA PRO A 358 -4.12 -58.90 21.85
C PRO A 358 -2.83 -59.49 21.18
N ALA A 359 -1.68 -58.92 21.60
CA ALA A 359 -0.38 -59.54 21.97
C ALA A 359 0.53 -60.30 20.97
N ALA A 360 1.78 -59.82 20.83
CA ALA A 360 3.06 -60.45 21.26
C ALA A 360 4.24 -59.58 20.73
N GLN A 361 5.06 -58.95 21.58
CA GLN A 361 6.41 -59.37 22.05
C GLN A 361 7.43 -59.48 20.88
N GLU A 362 8.69 -59.01 20.90
CA GLU A 362 9.75 -58.73 21.89
C GLU A 362 10.88 -58.06 21.03
N GLU A 363 11.71 -57.08 21.43
CA GLU A 363 12.84 -57.14 22.35
C GLU A 363 13.51 -55.74 22.42
N LEU A 364 13.97 -55.38 23.62
CA LEU A 364 14.95 -54.33 23.94
C LEU A 364 16.38 -54.88 23.66
N PRO A 365 17.45 -54.07 23.48
CA PRO A 365 18.03 -53.39 24.65
C PRO A 365 18.66 -52.00 24.41
N THR A 366 18.53 -51.17 25.46
CA THR A 366 19.59 -50.41 26.11
C THR A 366 20.54 -49.54 25.25
N ARG A 367 20.32 -48.22 25.25
CA ARG A 367 21.44 -47.26 25.08
C ARG A 367 21.27 -46.01 25.94
N THR A 368 21.93 -46.11 27.10
CA THR A 368 22.65 -45.08 27.87
C THR A 368 22.38 -43.62 27.53
N ARG A 369 21.64 -42.97 28.44
CA ARG A 369 21.54 -41.52 28.58
C ARG A 369 22.83 -41.00 29.24
N SER A 370 23.78 -40.51 28.44
CA SER A 370 24.92 -39.76 28.95
C SER A 370 24.53 -38.29 29.13
N ILE A 371 24.52 -37.87 30.39
CA ILE A 371 24.44 -36.48 30.84
C ILE A 371 25.77 -35.78 30.45
N PRO A 372 25.76 -34.67 29.70
CA PRO A 372 26.97 -33.89 29.51
C PRO A 372 27.30 -33.08 30.79
N PRO A 373 28.58 -32.97 31.17
CA PRO A 373 29.01 -32.26 32.37
C PRO A 373 28.83 -30.75 32.23
N SER A 374 28.33 -30.15 33.31
CA SER A 374 28.22 -28.72 33.54
C SER A 374 29.55 -28.00 33.27
N ALA A 375 29.51 -27.04 32.35
CA ALA A 375 30.58 -26.07 32.17
C ALA A 375 30.58 -25.06 33.33
N PRO A 376 31.76 -24.60 33.79
CA PRO A 376 31.88 -23.66 34.90
C PRO A 376 31.29 -22.29 34.50
N GLN A 377 30.36 -21.80 35.31
CA GLN A 377 29.89 -20.42 35.24
C GLN A 377 31.02 -19.49 35.68
N VAL A 378 31.65 -18.82 34.70
CA VAL A 378 32.50 -17.67 34.97
C VAL A 378 31.58 -16.51 35.37
N ARG A 379 31.56 -16.23 36.68
CA ARG A 379 30.99 -15.04 37.28
C ARG A 379 31.81 -13.84 36.81
N ILE A 380 31.27 -13.10 35.84
CA ILE A 380 31.77 -11.78 35.46
C ILE A 380 31.08 -10.79 36.39
N ASP A 381 31.83 -10.23 37.33
CA ASP A 381 31.37 -9.12 38.15
C ASP A 381 31.10 -7.90 37.27
N PRO A 382 29.98 -7.16 37.48
CA PRO A 382 29.70 -5.96 36.72
C PRO A 382 30.70 -4.85 37.09
N PRO A 383 31.34 -4.17 36.12
CA PRO A 383 32.16 -3.02 36.42
C PRO A 383 31.28 -1.86 36.94
N HIS A 384 31.80 -1.25 38.00
CA HIS A 384 31.30 -0.07 38.68
C HIS A 384 30.67 0.98 37.75
N ALA A 385 29.42 1.33 38.05
CA ALA A 385 28.76 2.51 37.50
C ALA A 385 29.42 3.78 38.06
N THR A 386 30.30 4.39 37.26
CA THR A 386 30.78 5.75 37.51
C THR A 386 29.66 6.73 37.16
N ALA A 387 29.14 7.41 38.18
CA ALA A 387 28.17 8.47 38.04
C ALA A 387 28.71 9.63 37.17
N PRO A 388 27.91 10.20 36.25
CA PRO A 388 28.27 11.47 35.63
C PRO A 388 27.97 12.64 36.60
N PRO A 389 28.82 13.67 36.63
CA PRO A 389 28.63 14.84 37.47
C PRO A 389 27.48 15.71 36.97
N VAL A 390 26.73 16.21 37.96
CA VAL A 390 25.77 17.31 37.87
C VAL A 390 26.47 18.53 37.28
N SER A 391 26.06 18.97 36.09
CA SER A 391 26.30 20.33 35.62
C SER A 391 25.02 21.12 35.77
N GLN A 392 25.03 21.99 36.78
CA GLN A 392 24.19 23.18 36.85
C GLN A 392 24.65 24.15 35.76
N SER A 393 23.75 24.57 34.89
CA SER A 393 23.87 25.86 34.22
C SER A 393 22.50 26.55 34.21
N GLN A 394 22.58 27.81 34.61
CA GLN A 394 21.52 28.77 34.91
C GLN A 394 20.68 29.19 33.70
N PRO A 395 19.52 29.83 33.96
CA PRO A 395 18.68 30.41 32.93
C PRO A 395 19.29 31.73 32.43
N MET A 396 19.29 31.94 31.12
CA MET A 396 19.48 33.26 30.52
C MET A 396 18.38 33.51 29.49
N ASP A 397 17.55 34.47 29.88
CA ASP A 397 17.22 35.72 29.19
C ASP A 397 16.47 35.68 27.86
N ASP A 398 15.32 36.34 27.97
CA ASP A 398 14.45 36.89 26.95
C ASP A 398 15.24 37.77 25.96
N GLU A 399 15.17 37.44 24.67
CA GLU A 399 15.33 38.43 23.60
C GLU A 399 14.10 38.37 22.68
N ASP A 400 13.23 39.35 22.89
CA ASP A 400 12.27 39.86 21.93
C ASP A 400 13.01 40.19 20.62
N SER A 401 12.64 39.49 19.55
CA SER A 401 13.00 39.89 18.19
C SER A 401 11.75 39.94 17.34
N ASP A 402 11.06 41.08 17.46
CA ASP A 402 10.13 41.59 16.47
C ASP A 402 10.86 41.73 15.13
N SER A 403 10.62 40.78 14.24
CA SER A 403 10.90 40.92 12.81
C SER A 403 9.60 40.74 12.05
N GLU A 404 8.89 41.88 11.91
CA GLU A 404 7.95 42.14 10.83
C GLU A 404 8.64 41.83 9.50
N ASN A 405 8.28 40.69 8.90
CA ASN A 405 8.37 40.51 7.47
C ASN A 405 6.96 40.26 6.96
N ASP A 406 6.39 41.33 6.42
CA ASP A 406 5.29 41.34 5.46
C ASP A 406 5.62 40.43 4.27
N ASP A 407 5.37 39.13 4.41
CA ASP A 407 5.24 38.24 3.26
C ASP A 407 3.75 38.10 2.94
N MET A 408 3.25 39.11 2.24
CA MET A 408 1.95 39.12 1.56
C MET A 408 1.86 37.88 0.68
N GLY A 409 1.13 36.90 1.20
CA GLY A 409 0.95 35.58 0.62
C GLY A 409 0.66 35.61 -0.87
N ASP A 410 1.54 34.94 -1.60
CA ASP A 410 1.28 34.47 -2.95
C ASP A 410 0.21 33.38 -2.85
N SER A 411 -1.05 33.83 -2.78
CA SER A 411 -2.22 32.98 -2.67
C SER A 411 -2.45 32.27 -4.00
N ASP A 412 -2.21 30.96 -3.98
CA ASP A 412 -2.46 30.01 -5.07
C ASP A 412 -3.90 30.04 -5.64
N ASP A 413 -4.84 30.75 -4.99
CA ASP A 413 -6.23 30.94 -5.43
C ASP A 413 -6.39 31.83 -6.67
N VAL A 414 -5.42 32.71 -6.96
CA VAL A 414 -5.49 33.57 -8.16
C VAL A 414 -5.21 32.76 -9.43
N SER A 415 -4.53 31.62 -9.30
CA SER A 415 -4.15 30.75 -10.43
C SER A 415 -5.35 30.06 -11.10
N GLN A 416 -6.48 29.90 -10.39
CA GLN A 416 -7.68 29.20 -10.89
C GLN A 416 -8.76 30.12 -11.50
N LEU A 417 -8.66 31.44 -11.32
CA LEU A 417 -9.65 32.38 -11.85
C LEU A 417 -9.56 32.50 -13.38
N SER A 418 -10.73 32.52 -14.04
CA SER A 418 -10.82 32.78 -15.47
C SER A 418 -10.18 34.13 -15.81
N ARG A 419 -9.55 34.26 -16.99
CA ARG A 419 -8.93 35.53 -17.46
C ARG A 419 -9.88 36.73 -17.32
N LYS A 420 -11.19 36.51 -17.43
CA LYS A 420 -12.22 37.54 -17.30
C LYS A 420 -12.45 37.96 -15.83
N GLU A 421 -12.39 37.02 -14.90
CA GLU A 421 -12.52 37.29 -13.45
C GLU A 421 -11.31 38.00 -12.90
N ARG A 422 -10.10 37.62 -13.33
CA ARG A 422 -8.86 38.35 -12.97
C ARG A 422 -8.93 39.83 -13.38
N ARG A 423 -9.48 40.14 -14.56
CA ARG A 423 -9.67 41.54 -15.02
C ARG A 423 -10.71 42.30 -14.19
N ARG A 424 -11.77 41.64 -13.71
CA ARG A 424 -12.77 42.26 -12.82
C ARG A 424 -12.21 42.55 -11.44
N LEU A 425 -11.46 41.61 -10.85
CA LEU A 425 -10.80 41.78 -9.55
C LEU A 425 -9.78 42.93 -9.58
N LYS A 426 -8.97 43.03 -10.64
CA LYS A 426 -8.00 44.11 -10.82
C LYS A 426 -8.67 45.49 -10.99
N LYS A 427 -9.88 45.54 -11.57
CA LYS A 427 -10.64 46.80 -11.71
C LYS A 427 -11.29 47.22 -10.39
N ALA A 428 -11.78 46.27 -9.60
CA ALA A 428 -12.35 46.52 -8.27
C ALA A 428 -11.30 47.08 -7.29
N GLN A 429 -10.10 46.50 -7.25
CA GLN A 429 -8.99 46.98 -6.40
C GLN A 429 -8.48 48.38 -6.78
N ARG A 430 -8.60 48.79 -8.05
CA ARG A 430 -8.23 50.15 -8.49
C ARG A 430 -9.27 51.18 -8.10
N ALA A 431 -10.54 50.79 -8.01
CA ALA A 431 -11.61 51.67 -7.56
C ALA A 431 -11.53 51.90 -6.04
N SER A 432 -11.20 50.87 -5.25
CA SER A 432 -11.05 50.99 -3.78
C SER A 432 -9.82 51.76 -3.33
N ARG A 433 -8.89 52.09 -4.25
CA ARG A 433 -7.69 52.90 -3.96
C ARG A 433 -7.85 54.38 -4.35
N ARG A 434 -8.95 54.74 -5.02
CA ARG A 434 -9.22 56.11 -5.49
C ARG A 434 -10.34 56.82 -4.73
N GLY A 435 -11.06 56.09 -3.89
CA GLY A 435 -11.89 56.65 -2.82
C GLY A 435 -11.21 56.36 -1.51
#